data_AF-A0A9X1ZZ08-F1
#
_entry.id   AF-A0A9X1ZZ08-F1
#
_cell.length_a   1.000
_cell.length_b   1.000
_cell.length_c   1.000
_cell.angle_alpha   90.00
_cell.angle_beta   90.00
_cell.angle_gamma   90.00
#
_symmetry.space_group_name_H-M   'P 1'
#
loop_
_entity.id
_entity.type
_entity.pdbx_description
1 polymer ?
#
loop_
_entity_poly.entity_id
_entity_poly.type
_entity_poly.pdbx_seq_one_letter_code
_entity_poly.pdbx_strand_id
1 'polypeptide(L)'
;MEENKKTVAELTIYYKKQRLTSLIFDTQQTADRCFETLNMLFNKKGEKEFSFSGEIKTIYSGSSLIEELKNWEDGKIEPKGTLLEMIKILDRLN
;
A
#
# COMPACT_ATOMS: atom_id res chain seq x y z
N MET A 1 6.06 5.72 21.15
CA MET A 1 5.86 6.37 19.84
C MET A 1 5.72 5.27 18.80
N GLU A 2 4.48 4.83 18.55
CA GLU A 2 4.13 3.79 17.57
C GLU A 2 3.39 4.38 16.34
N GLU A 3 3.27 5.71 16.25
CA GLU A 3 2.37 6.41 15.30
C GLU A 3 2.82 6.41 13.82
N ASN A 4 3.92 5.73 13.48
CA ASN A 4 4.58 5.89 12.18
C ASN A 4 4.32 4.77 11.16
N LYS A 5 3.47 3.79 11.53
CA LYS A 5 3.03 2.68 10.67
C LYS A 5 1.52 2.59 10.70
N LYS A 6 0.88 2.80 9.55
CA LYS A 6 -0.58 2.69 9.42
C LYS A 6 -0.92 1.36 8.76
N THR A 7 -1.69 0.54 9.46
CA THR A 7 -2.31 -0.64 8.87
C THR A 7 -3.49 -0.18 8.02
N VAL A 8 -3.51 -0.60 6.76
CA VAL A 8 -4.52 -0.26 5.75
C VAL A 8 -4.98 -1.54 5.06
N ALA A 9 -6.19 -1.52 4.50
CA ALA A 9 -6.67 -2.56 3.60
C ALA A 9 -6.42 -2.14 2.15
N GLU A 10 -5.76 -2.97 1.36
CA GLU A 10 -5.63 -2.82 -0.08
C GLU A 10 -6.65 -3.73 -0.78
N LEU A 11 -7.45 -3.13 -1.67
CA LEU A 11 -8.26 -3.87 -2.64
C LEU A 11 -7.61 -3.73 -4.01
N THR A 12 -7.07 -4.82 -4.54
CA THR A 12 -6.52 -4.89 -5.90
C THR A 12 -7.60 -5.34 -6.87
N ILE A 13 -7.76 -4.59 -7.95
CA ILE A 13 -8.70 -4.87 -9.04
C ILE A 13 -7.90 -5.36 -10.24
N TYR A 14 -8.31 -6.49 -10.80
CA TYR A 14 -7.73 -7.07 -12.00
C TYR A 14 -8.73 -6.99 -13.15
N TYR A 15 -8.24 -6.69 -14.35
CA TYR A 15 -8.98 -6.81 -15.59
C TYR A 15 -8.26 -7.81 -16.50
N LYS A 16 -8.99 -8.83 -16.98
CA LYS A 16 -8.44 -9.94 -17.77
C LYS A 16 -7.20 -10.57 -17.14
N LYS A 17 -7.24 -10.78 -15.82
CA LYS A 17 -6.14 -11.32 -14.99
C LYS A 17 -4.89 -10.44 -14.91
N GLN A 18 -4.93 -9.23 -15.45
CA GLN A 18 -3.86 -8.24 -15.31
C GLN A 18 -4.25 -7.21 -14.25
N ARG A 19 -3.29 -6.76 -13.45
CA ARG A 19 -3.53 -5.73 -12.43
C ARG A 19 -3.97 -4.45 -13.12
N LEU A 20 -5.18 -3.98 -12.81
CA LEU A 20 -5.71 -2.73 -13.33
C LEU A 20 -5.36 -1.57 -12.38
N THR A 21 -5.73 -1.71 -11.11
CA THR A 21 -5.52 -0.68 -10.09
C THR A 21 -5.57 -1.26 -8.68
N SER A 22 -5.12 -0.49 -7.70
CA SER A 22 -5.27 -0.77 -6.28
C SER A 22 -5.92 0.41 -5.57
N LEU A 23 -6.85 0.11 -4.67
CA LEU A 23 -7.50 1.08 -3.78
C LEU A 23 -7.05 0.82 -2.35
N ILE A 24 -6.69 1.88 -1.63
CA ILE A 24 -6.21 1.79 -0.24
C ILE A 24 -7.25 2.39 0.70
N PHE A 25 -7.59 1.65 1.75
CA PHE A 25 -8.60 2.02 2.73
C PHE A 25 -8.02 2.00 4.15
N ASP A 26 -8.47 2.94 4.96
CA ASP A 26 -8.07 3.03 6.37
C ASP A 26 -8.58 1.87 7.22
N THR A 27 -9.71 1.26 6.83
CA THR A 27 -10.30 0.12 7.54
C THR A 27 -10.70 -0.97 6.56
N GLN A 28 -10.61 -2.23 7.01
CA GLN A 28 -11.09 -3.38 6.25
C GLN A 28 -12.59 -3.28 5.96
N GLN A 29 -13.39 -2.83 6.92
CA GLN A 29 -14.84 -2.68 6.72
C GLN A 29 -15.20 -1.76 5.55
N THR A 30 -14.44 -0.68 5.34
CA THR A 30 -14.64 0.21 4.19
C THR A 30 -14.25 -0.47 2.88
N ALA A 31 -13.15 -1.23 2.88
CA ALA A 31 -12.71 -2.00 1.72
C ALA A 31 -13.76 -3.06 1.32
N ASP A 32 -14.31 -3.79 2.30
CA ASP A 32 -15.32 -4.83 2.09
C ASP A 32 -16.60 -4.25 1.46
N ARG A 33 -17.11 -3.12 1.96
CA ARG A 33 -18.27 -2.43 1.37
C ARG A 33 -18.00 -1.94 -0.05
N CYS A 34 -16.79 -1.46 -0.32
CA CYS A 34 -16.40 -1.05 -1.66
C CYS A 34 -16.38 -2.25 -2.61
N PHE A 35 -15.79 -3.38 -2.18
CA PHE A 35 -15.81 -4.63 -2.92
C PHE A 35 -17.24 -5.09 -3.23
N GLU A 36 -18.13 -5.12 -2.25
CA GLU A 36 -19.53 -5.51 -2.45
C GLU A 36 -20.23 -4.62 -3.49
N THR A 37 -20.03 -3.30 -3.37
CA THR A 37 -20.63 -2.32 -4.29
C THR A 37 -20.11 -2.53 -5.72
N LEU A 38 -18.79 -2.67 -5.88
CA LEU A 38 -18.17 -2.93 -7.18
C LEU A 38 -18.66 -4.25 -7.75
N ASN A 39 -18.72 -5.31 -6.95
CA ASN A 39 -19.17 -6.63 -7.37
C ASN A 39 -20.63 -6.60 -7.87
N MET A 40 -21.51 -5.80 -7.24
CA MET A 40 -22.88 -5.60 -7.69
C MET A 40 -23.01 -4.83 -9.03
N LEU A 41 -22.04 -3.99 -9.38
CA LEU A 41 -22.07 -3.20 -10.62
C LEU A 41 -21.70 -4.02 -11.86
N PHE A 42 -21.01 -5.15 -11.69
CA PHE A 42 -20.65 -6.00 -12.82
C PHE A 42 -21.81 -6.89 -13.23
N ASN A 43 -22.17 -6.83 -14.52
CA ASN A 43 -23.03 -7.83 -15.12
C ASN A 43 -22.27 -9.16 -15.34
N LYS A 44 -22.96 -10.22 -15.77
CA LYS A 44 -22.37 -11.56 -16.05
C LYS A 44 -21.14 -11.57 -16.98
N LYS A 45 -20.95 -10.53 -17.81
CA LYS A 45 -19.74 -10.37 -18.64
C LYS A 45 -18.62 -9.73 -17.84
N GLY A 46 -18.92 -8.71 -17.05
CA GLY A 46 -17.98 -8.06 -16.13
C GLY A 46 -17.42 -9.03 -15.09
N GLU A 47 -18.24 -9.92 -14.51
CA GLU A 47 -17.80 -10.93 -13.54
C GLU A 47 -16.72 -11.89 -14.09
N LYS A 48 -16.68 -12.10 -15.41
CA LYS A 48 -15.68 -12.98 -16.06
C LYS A 48 -14.38 -12.25 -16.39
N GLU A 49 -14.45 -10.94 -16.57
CA GLU A 49 -13.30 -10.12 -16.96
C GLU A 49 -12.64 -9.45 -15.76
N PHE A 50 -13.37 -9.21 -14.68
CA PHE A 50 -12.84 -8.60 -13.46
C PHE A 50 -12.64 -9.63 -12.34
N SER A 51 -11.56 -9.46 -11.57
CA SER A 51 -11.36 -10.19 -10.32
C SER A 51 -10.76 -9.27 -9.25
N PHE A 52 -10.92 -9.66 -7.99
CA PHE A 52 -10.53 -8.85 -6.83
C PHE A 52 -9.61 -9.64 -5.90
N SER A 53 -8.69 -8.94 -5.23
CA SER A 53 -7.88 -9.49 -4.15
C SER A 53 -7.77 -8.46 -3.04
N GLY A 54 -8.04 -8.86 -1.80
CA GLY A 54 -7.89 -8.04 -0.62
C GLY A 54 -6.65 -8.45 0.20
N GLU A 55 -5.89 -7.49 0.68
CA GLU A 55 -4.73 -7.71 1.55
C GLU A 55 -4.66 -6.62 2.64
N ILE A 56 -4.28 -7.00 3.87
CA ILE A 56 -3.97 -6.02 4.92
C ILE A 56 -2.49 -5.69 4.85
N LYS A 57 -2.17 -4.41 4.64
CA LYS A 57 -0.80 -3.91 4.49
C LYS A 57 -0.47 -2.87 5.54
N THR A 58 0.77 -2.85 5.96
CA THR A 58 1.32 -1.72 6.71
C THR A 58 1.97 -0.76 5.74
N ILE A 59 1.46 0.46 5.66
CA ILE A 59 2.07 1.55 4.86
C ILE A 59 2.82 2.51 5.77
N TYR A 60 3.90 3.06 5.22
CA TYR A 60 4.60 4.19 5.82
C TYR A 60 3.90 5.48 5.37
N SER A 61 3.66 6.40 6.30
CA SER A 61 3.26 7.75 5.91
C SER A 61 4.48 8.48 5.33
N GLY A 62 4.26 9.40 4.39
CA GLY A 62 5.36 10.22 3.87
C GLY A 62 6.07 10.99 5.00
N SER A 63 5.32 11.42 6.03
CA SER A 63 5.89 12.06 7.21
C SER A 63 6.76 11.13 8.04
N SER A 64 6.41 9.85 8.19
CA SER A 64 7.22 8.91 8.95
C SER A 64 8.54 8.57 8.26
N LEU A 65 8.53 8.44 6.92
CA LEU A 65 9.76 8.28 6.15
C LEU A 65 10.67 9.51 6.26
N ILE A 66 10.10 10.72 6.21
CA ILE A 66 10.88 11.96 6.36
C ILE A 66 11.48 12.06 7.77
N GLU A 67 10.74 11.70 8.80
CA GLU A 67 11.23 11.71 10.18
C GLU A 67 12.34 10.67 10.38
N GLU A 68 12.16 9.45 9.85
CA GLU A 68 13.18 8.39 9.89
C GLU A 68 14.46 8.84 9.16
N LEU A 69 14.31 9.47 7.99
CA LEU A 69 15.44 10.00 7.23
C LEU A 69 16.20 11.10 7.99
N LYS A 70 15.49 12.06 8.59
CA LYS A 70 16.12 13.10 9.43
C LYS A 70 16.85 12.51 10.64
N ASN A 71 16.25 11.55 11.32
CA ASN A 71 16.89 10.89 12.46
C ASN A 71 18.14 10.10 12.05
N TRP A 72 18.16 9.54 10.84
CA TRP A 72 19.36 8.92 10.28
C TRP A 72 20.44 9.94 9.93
N GLU A 73 20.09 11.05 9.26
CA GLU A 73 21.01 12.15 8.95
C GLU A 73 21.65 12.73 10.22
N ASP A 74 20.89 12.82 11.31
CA ASP A 74 21.36 13.26 12.63
C ASP A 74 22.18 12.20 13.38
N GLY A 75 22.36 10.99 12.82
CA GLY A 75 23.08 9.88 13.45
C GLY A 75 22.37 9.24 14.65
N LYS A 76 21.07 9.50 14.82
CA LYS A 76 20.27 9.00 15.97
C LYS A 76 19.80 7.56 15.79
N ILE A 77 19.68 7.10 14.54
CA ILE A 77 19.26 5.74 14.20
C ILE A 77 20.11 5.13 13.09
N GLU A 78 20.23 3.80 13.09
CA GLU A 78 20.71 3.06 11.92
C GLU A 78 19.56 2.76 10.97
N PRO A 79 19.73 2.99 9.64
CA PRO A 79 18.67 2.77 8.68
C PRO A 79 18.39 1.27 8.54
N LYS A 80 17.11 0.89 8.57
CA LYS A 80 16.64 -0.51 8.38
C LYS A 80 15.42 -0.53 7.46
N GLY A 81 15.08 -1.71 6.95
CA GLY A 81 13.88 -1.90 6.13
C GLY A 81 13.82 -0.95 4.93
N THR A 82 12.71 -0.24 4.77
CA THR A 82 12.44 0.65 3.61
C THR A 82 13.49 1.75 3.46
N LEU A 83 13.90 2.41 4.56
CA LEU A 83 14.90 3.48 4.50
C LEU A 83 16.26 2.96 4.00
N LEU A 84 16.68 1.79 4.47
CA LEU A 84 17.92 1.15 4.02
C LEU A 84 17.88 0.80 2.52
N GLU A 85 16.76 0.25 2.04
CA GLU A 85 16.60 -0.06 0.63
C GLU A 85 16.56 1.21 -0.24
N MET A 86 15.96 2.31 0.24
CA MET A 86 16.01 3.60 -0.44
C MET A 86 17.44 4.15 -0.55
N ILE A 87 18.21 4.12 0.54
CA ILE A 87 19.62 4.55 0.53
C ILE A 87 20.42 3.72 -0.47
N LYS A 88 20.27 2.38 -0.45
CA LYS A 88 20.96 1.51 -1.42
C LYS A 88 20.60 1.82 -2.88
N ILE A 89 19.36 2.18 -3.16
CA ILE A 89 18.94 2.57 -4.53
C ILE A 89 19.61 3.88 -4.93
N LEU A 90 19.62 4.88 -4.04
CA LEU A 90 20.21 6.20 -4.30
C LEU A 90 21.75 6.12 -4.41
N ASP A 91 22.41 5.36 -3.55
CA ASP A 91 23.85 5.14 -3.60
C ASP A 91 24.30 4.41 -4.88
N ARG A 92 23.45 3.53 -5.44
CA ARG A 92 23.72 2.86 -6.73
C ARG A 92 23.49 3.76 -7.94
N LEU A 93 22.85 4.92 -7.76
CA LEU A 93 22.64 5.91 -8.82
C LEU A 93 23.76 6.96 -8.87
N ASN A 94 24.66 6.97 -7.89
CA ASN A 94 25.90 7.77 -7.87
C ASN A 94 27.11 6.94 -8.32
#